data_AF-A0A2K4Y305-F1
#
_entry.id   AF-A0A2K4Y305-F1
#
_cell.length_a   1.000
_cell.length_b   1.000
_cell.length_c   1.000
_cell.angle_alpha   90.00
_cell.angle_beta   90.00
_cell.angle_gamma   90.00
#
_symmetry.space_group_name_H-M   'P 1'
#
loop_
_entity.id
_entity.type
_entity.pdbx_description
1 polymer ?
#
loop_
_entity_poly.entity_id
_entity_poly.type
_entity_poly.pdbx_seq_one_letter_code
_entity_poly.pdbx_strand_id
1 'polypeptide(L)'
;MALIKRLRPSQPDPTPAPAIDAASGISNAQVATLSLLQLEAIRVFRTLKGRSWKAELNSCWSRASYPGLGAQHAAVLQQIRNEFGPEWLQKFSVSQQQDALYKAAQEALQIEEHLRHDSNATPEQISSAKDDRKLAEGAAMLWERGDSRQFSADGPGVHLNMSSDISVPSPSPASTPIEEPVDPLDAATAPGRRKGGGTEKRMKHERGAPRDHYQEVTDQIISAIEAGTEPWRCEWDNTPRWPMNPVTGNPYHGINVMLLLSQGYQENRWCSYKTAQAQGWQVRGGESGSKIYFYKRLTKETGELSATGEPEVRVIPLLRSYSVFNLAQMDGAPELESTGRGVKLLSSETRDICEEIIEACGADIVHGFRRAGYSPSEDRIYMPDRESFSSDAEYYTTLLHELAHWSGHESRLAREFGPSRDSDEYAREELRAEMASAMMAMRLALPGSVDGHAGYVDHYLQVLRNDKKEIFRASRDAERMARYVLSFHPDFREEFEQEHRNQMTAAVAAGAPDDIFDASDFDFEPDLELEGPRP
;
A
#
# COMPACT_ATOMS: atom_id res chain seq x y z
N MET A 1 24.40 -83.97 -8.49
CA MET A 1 23.30 -84.01 -7.50
C MET A 1 22.89 -82.56 -7.23
N ALA A 2 21.88 -82.06 -7.96
CA ALA A 2 20.48 -81.93 -7.53
C ALA A 2 20.25 -80.55 -6.86
N LEU A 3 19.64 -79.58 -7.57
CA LEU A 3 18.20 -79.21 -7.57
C LEU A 3 17.88 -78.31 -6.34
N ILE A 4 17.32 -77.09 -6.37
CA ILE A 4 16.15 -76.46 -7.03
C ILE A 4 16.31 -74.93 -6.80
N LYS A 5 16.33 -74.02 -7.79
CA LYS A 5 15.25 -73.41 -8.62
C LYS A 5 14.46 -72.24 -7.96
N ARG A 6 14.44 -71.12 -8.70
CA ARG A 6 13.53 -69.94 -8.76
C ARG A 6 14.01 -68.68 -8.06
N LEU A 7 14.02 -67.47 -8.64
CA LEU A 7 13.77 -66.94 -9.99
C LEU A 7 14.43 -65.53 -10.02
N ARG A 8 15.22 -65.24 -11.06
CA ARG A 8 15.80 -63.92 -11.47
C ARG A 8 14.75 -63.18 -12.33
N PRO A 9 14.84 -61.87 -12.68
CA PRO A 9 15.84 -61.34 -13.64
C PRO A 9 16.35 -59.90 -13.34
N SER A 10 17.66 -59.61 -13.36
CA SER A 10 18.45 -59.00 -14.46
C SER A 10 17.99 -57.63 -14.98
N GLN A 11 18.81 -56.61 -14.67
CA GLN A 11 18.89 -55.29 -15.29
C GLN A 11 19.12 -55.35 -16.82
N PRO A 12 18.73 -54.30 -17.55
CA PRO A 12 19.49 -53.83 -18.70
C PRO A 12 19.95 -52.36 -18.53
N ASP A 13 21.22 -52.14 -18.85
CA ASP A 13 21.88 -50.83 -18.99
C ASP A 13 21.63 -50.26 -20.43
N PRO A 14 22.07 -49.04 -20.79
CA PRO A 14 21.21 -47.93 -21.22
C PRO A 14 21.30 -47.62 -22.73
N THR A 15 20.33 -46.90 -23.29
CA THR A 15 20.48 -46.16 -24.57
C THR A 15 19.32 -45.15 -24.76
N PRO A 16 19.50 -44.12 -25.62
CA PRO A 16 19.50 -42.71 -25.23
C PRO A 16 18.15 -42.01 -25.45
N ALA A 17 17.90 -40.95 -24.67
CA ALA A 17 16.77 -40.06 -24.91
C ALA A 17 16.96 -39.31 -26.25
N PRO A 18 15.91 -39.22 -27.11
CA PRO A 18 15.97 -38.43 -28.32
C PRO A 18 15.81 -36.93 -28.04
N ALA A 19 16.30 -36.15 -29.00
CA ALA A 19 16.52 -34.71 -28.97
C ALA A 19 15.28 -33.87 -28.60
N ILE A 20 15.55 -32.86 -27.76
CA ILE A 20 14.70 -31.70 -27.54
C ILE A 20 14.97 -30.75 -28.71
N ASP A 21 13.97 -30.55 -29.57
CA ASP A 21 13.98 -29.46 -30.54
C ASP A 21 13.33 -28.23 -29.89
N ALA A 22 14.05 -27.11 -30.01
CA ALA A 22 13.69 -25.82 -29.46
C ALA A 22 12.56 -25.17 -30.27
N ALA A 23 11.56 -24.60 -29.58
CA ALA A 23 10.93 -23.30 -29.93
C ALA A 23 9.67 -23.03 -29.07
N SER A 24 9.84 -22.27 -27.99
CA SER A 24 8.95 -21.15 -27.61
C SER A 24 9.44 -20.59 -26.28
N GLY A 25 10.19 -19.50 -26.33
CA GLY A 25 10.45 -18.69 -25.15
C GLY A 25 9.17 -18.01 -24.69
N ILE A 26 8.94 -18.01 -23.37
CA ILE A 26 8.33 -16.94 -22.56
C ILE A 26 8.63 -17.29 -21.09
N SER A 27 9.09 -16.28 -20.35
CA SER A 27 9.38 -16.25 -18.92
C SER A 27 8.12 -16.35 -18.05
N ASN A 28 8.20 -16.99 -16.88
CA ASN A 28 7.80 -16.41 -15.58
C ASN A 28 8.03 -17.40 -14.43
N ALA A 29 8.42 -16.84 -13.29
CA ALA A 29 8.69 -17.52 -12.04
C ALA A 29 7.47 -18.30 -11.54
N GLN A 30 7.54 -19.63 -11.57
CA GLN A 30 6.75 -20.44 -10.64
C GLN A 30 7.46 -20.35 -9.28
N VAL A 31 6.88 -19.58 -8.36
CA VAL A 31 7.23 -19.66 -6.93
C VAL A 31 7.01 -21.11 -6.53
N ALA A 32 8.08 -21.83 -6.20
CA ALA A 32 7.97 -23.22 -5.82
C ALA A 32 7.13 -23.32 -4.53
N THR A 33 5.95 -23.91 -4.63
CA THR A 33 5.00 -24.03 -3.53
C THR A 33 5.52 -25.03 -2.50
N LEU A 34 5.94 -24.52 -1.34
CA LEU A 34 6.33 -25.34 -0.20
C LEU A 34 5.15 -26.20 0.28
N SER A 35 5.41 -27.44 0.68
CA SER A 35 4.42 -28.29 1.33
C SER A 35 4.01 -27.72 2.71
N LEU A 36 2.83 -28.13 3.20
CA LEU A 36 2.34 -27.75 4.53
C LEU A 36 3.33 -28.04 5.65
N LEU A 37 4.01 -29.19 5.57
CA LEU A 37 4.98 -29.61 6.57
C LEU A 37 6.25 -28.74 6.51
N GLN A 38 6.67 -28.33 5.31
CA GLN A 38 7.80 -27.40 5.12
C GLN A 38 7.46 -26.01 5.65
N LEU A 39 6.25 -25.52 5.38
CA LEU A 39 5.73 -24.26 5.92
C LEU A 39 5.67 -24.29 7.45
N GLU A 40 5.15 -25.36 8.04
CA GLU A 40 5.11 -25.53 9.49
C GLU A 40 6.51 -25.53 10.11
N ALA A 41 7.47 -26.23 9.51
CA ALA A 41 8.85 -26.26 9.99
C ALA A 41 9.52 -24.89 9.95
N ILE A 42 9.31 -24.11 8.87
CA ILE A 42 9.79 -22.72 8.77
C ILE A 42 9.12 -21.84 9.83
N ARG A 43 7.81 -21.95 10.01
CA ARG A 43 7.04 -21.20 11.01
C ARG A 43 7.58 -21.44 12.42
N VAL A 44 7.71 -22.70 12.83
CA VAL A 44 8.22 -23.07 14.16
C VAL A 44 9.65 -22.56 14.37
N PHE A 45 10.50 -22.65 13.34
CA PHE A 45 11.87 -22.14 13.43
C PHE A 45 11.93 -20.61 13.52
N ARG A 46 11.08 -19.90 12.77
CA ARG A 46 10.92 -18.45 12.85
C ARG A 46 10.47 -18.01 14.24
N THR A 47 9.45 -18.66 14.81
CA THR A 47 9.00 -18.39 16.19
C THR A 47 10.12 -18.62 17.21
N LEU A 48 10.97 -19.62 17.00
CA LEU A 48 12.07 -19.94 17.90
C LEU A 48 13.24 -18.94 17.83
N LYS A 49 13.53 -18.39 16.64
CA LYS A 49 14.74 -17.58 16.39
C LYS A 49 14.47 -16.08 16.19
N GLY A 50 13.21 -15.67 16.03
CA GLY A 50 12.85 -14.26 15.88
C GLY A 50 13.46 -13.62 14.64
N ARG A 51 13.90 -12.37 14.75
CA ARG A 51 14.31 -11.52 13.61
C ARG A 51 15.48 -12.08 12.80
N SER A 52 16.40 -12.82 13.44
CA SER A 52 17.57 -13.41 12.76
C SER A 52 17.32 -14.80 12.17
N TRP A 53 16.08 -15.27 12.10
CA TRP A 53 15.77 -16.67 11.75
C TRP A 53 16.35 -17.12 10.41
N LYS A 54 16.42 -16.25 9.38
CA LYS A 54 17.03 -16.61 8.08
C LYS A 54 18.54 -16.81 8.21
N ALA A 55 19.24 -15.90 8.89
CA ALA A 55 20.67 -16.01 9.14
C ALA A 55 21.00 -17.24 10.00
N GLU A 56 20.20 -17.49 11.04
CA GLU A 56 20.31 -18.66 11.90
C GLU A 56 20.00 -19.96 11.15
N LEU A 57 18.99 -19.97 10.28
CA LEU A 57 18.64 -21.14 9.47
C LEU A 57 19.77 -21.46 8.49
N ASN A 58 20.34 -20.45 7.83
CA ASN A 58 21.47 -20.62 6.94
C ASN A 58 22.72 -21.14 7.68
N SER A 59 22.97 -20.66 8.91
CA SER A 59 24.01 -21.18 9.79
C SER A 59 23.75 -22.64 10.18
N CYS A 60 22.51 -23.00 10.55
CA CYS A 60 22.09 -24.36 10.88
C CYS A 60 22.25 -25.30 9.68
N TRP A 61 21.94 -24.84 8.48
CA TRP A 61 22.15 -25.57 7.23
C TRP A 61 23.60 -25.97 7.05
N SER A 62 24.57 -25.08 7.32
CA SER A 62 25.99 -25.43 7.21
C SER A 62 26.45 -26.51 8.21
N ARG A 63 25.83 -26.57 9.39
CA ARG A 63 26.22 -27.45 10.51
C ARG A 63 25.34 -28.69 10.66
N ALA A 64 24.27 -28.80 9.86
CA ALA A 64 23.23 -29.83 9.96
C ALA A 64 22.71 -30.02 11.39
N SER A 65 22.59 -28.91 12.14
CA SER A 65 22.21 -28.91 13.55
C SER A 65 21.24 -27.75 13.81
N TYR A 66 20.11 -28.05 14.46
CA TYR A 66 19.00 -27.11 14.68
C TYR A 66 18.67 -27.04 16.19
N PRO A 67 19.41 -26.24 16.97
CA PRO A 67 19.24 -26.19 18.42
C PRO A 67 17.86 -25.69 18.84
N GLY A 68 17.17 -26.49 19.67
CA GLY A 68 15.84 -26.19 20.21
C GLY A 68 14.67 -26.61 19.31
N LEU A 69 14.95 -27.23 18.15
CA LEU A 69 13.94 -27.70 17.22
C LEU A 69 13.76 -29.23 17.33
N GLY A 70 12.51 -29.70 17.30
CA GLY A 70 12.21 -31.13 17.30
C GLY A 70 12.76 -31.87 16.06
N ALA A 71 13.13 -33.15 16.22
CA ALA A 71 13.80 -33.94 15.18
C ALA A 71 13.02 -34.02 13.85
N GLN A 72 11.69 -34.01 13.91
CA GLN A 72 10.82 -34.01 12.73
C GLN A 72 10.97 -32.71 11.91
N HIS A 73 10.80 -31.55 12.55
CA HIS A 73 10.96 -30.25 11.87
C HIS A 73 12.41 -30.01 11.42
N ALA A 74 13.41 -30.49 12.17
CA ALA A 74 14.81 -30.42 11.77
C ALA A 74 15.09 -31.19 10.48
N ALA A 75 14.51 -32.39 10.33
CA ALA A 75 14.62 -33.17 9.10
C ALA A 75 13.96 -32.45 7.92
N VAL A 76 12.81 -31.82 8.14
CA VAL A 76 12.09 -31.07 7.11
C VAL A 76 12.85 -29.81 6.68
N LEU A 77 13.42 -29.04 7.60
CA LEU A 77 14.28 -27.90 7.24
C LEU A 77 15.55 -28.32 6.48
N GLN A 78 16.07 -29.51 6.79
CA GLN A 78 17.18 -30.10 6.06
C GLN A 78 16.76 -30.55 4.65
N GLN A 79 15.53 -31.03 4.48
CA GLN A 79 14.95 -31.33 3.17
C GLN A 79 14.78 -30.07 2.33
N ILE A 80 14.26 -28.97 2.90
CA ILE A 80 14.14 -27.67 2.22
C ILE A 80 15.50 -27.20 1.70
N ARG A 81 16.56 -27.33 2.53
CA ARG A 81 17.93 -27.03 2.08
C ARG A 81 18.34 -27.86 0.87
N ASN A 82 18.03 -29.16 0.87
CA ASN A 82 18.43 -30.07 -0.20
C ASN A 82 17.67 -29.81 -1.50
N GLU A 83 16.41 -29.37 -1.40
CA GLU A 83 15.53 -29.09 -2.54
C GLU A 83 15.79 -27.71 -3.16
N PHE A 84 15.93 -26.67 -2.33
CA PHE A 84 15.95 -25.27 -2.79
C PHE A 84 17.29 -24.56 -2.60
N GLY A 85 18.12 -25.03 -1.67
CA GLY A 85 19.44 -24.48 -1.40
C GLY A 85 19.47 -23.15 -0.63
N PRO A 86 20.67 -22.67 -0.25
CA PRO A 86 20.86 -21.42 0.51
C PRO A 86 20.41 -20.14 -0.20
N GLU A 87 20.57 -20.07 -1.52
CA GLU A 87 20.22 -18.88 -2.31
C GLU A 87 18.70 -18.64 -2.36
N TRP A 88 17.91 -19.72 -2.32
CA TRP A 88 16.46 -19.62 -2.22
C TRP A 88 16.03 -18.92 -0.94
N LEU A 89 16.68 -19.19 0.20
CA LEU A 89 16.31 -18.58 1.49
C LEU A 89 16.50 -17.05 1.51
N GLN A 90 17.45 -16.53 0.73
CA GLN A 90 17.63 -15.08 0.59
C GLN A 90 16.48 -14.44 -0.19
N LYS A 91 15.96 -15.14 -1.20
CA LYS A 91 14.85 -14.68 -2.05
C LYS A 91 13.47 -15.02 -1.47
N PHE A 92 13.42 -15.93 -0.50
CA PHE A 92 12.18 -16.37 0.14
C PHE A 92 11.57 -15.21 0.92
N SER A 93 10.42 -14.71 0.45
CA SER A 93 9.59 -13.77 1.18
C SER A 93 8.46 -14.50 1.89
N VAL A 94 8.24 -14.14 3.14
CA VAL A 94 7.13 -14.67 3.94
C VAL A 94 5.80 -14.07 3.47
N SER A 95 5.76 -12.78 3.14
CA SER A 95 4.56 -12.10 2.63
C SER A 95 4.12 -12.69 1.30
N GLN A 96 5.03 -12.84 0.34
CA GLN A 96 4.71 -13.43 -0.97
C GLN A 96 4.21 -14.87 -0.85
N GLN A 97 4.74 -15.65 0.09
CA GLN A 97 4.26 -17.01 0.34
C GLN A 97 2.85 -16.97 0.96
N GLN A 98 2.57 -16.02 1.86
CA GLN A 98 1.28 -15.84 2.49
C GLN A 98 0.21 -15.38 1.48
N ASP A 99 0.54 -14.44 0.60
CA ASP A 99 -0.35 -13.98 -0.47
C ASP A 99 -0.66 -15.09 -1.47
N ALA A 100 0.35 -15.90 -1.83
CA ALA A 100 0.15 -17.06 -2.68
C ALA A 100 -0.81 -18.09 -2.05
N LEU A 101 -0.69 -18.33 -0.74
CA LEU A 101 -1.57 -19.24 0.00
C LEU A 101 -3.00 -18.68 0.12
N TYR A 102 -3.13 -17.39 0.40
CA TYR A 102 -4.44 -16.73 0.49
C TYR A 102 -5.15 -16.71 -0.87
N LYS A 103 -4.42 -16.37 -1.94
CA LYS A 103 -4.92 -16.41 -3.32
C LYS A 103 -5.33 -17.82 -3.72
N ALA A 104 -4.53 -18.83 -3.40
CA ALA A 104 -4.89 -20.23 -3.65
C ALA A 104 -6.16 -20.66 -2.88
N ALA A 105 -6.36 -20.18 -1.65
CA ALA A 105 -7.57 -20.46 -0.89
C ALA A 105 -8.81 -19.79 -1.52
N GLN A 106 -8.68 -18.55 -2.00
CA GLN A 106 -9.75 -17.84 -2.71
C GLN A 106 -10.09 -18.49 -4.05
N GLU A 107 -9.08 -18.89 -4.82
CA GLU A 107 -9.28 -19.61 -6.08
C GLU A 107 -9.97 -20.97 -5.84
N ALA A 108 -9.56 -21.72 -4.82
CA ALA A 108 -10.21 -22.99 -4.47
C ALA A 108 -11.67 -22.81 -4.03
N LEU A 109 -11.99 -21.71 -3.33
CA LEU A 109 -13.36 -21.35 -2.98
C LEU A 109 -14.21 -21.03 -4.22
N GLN A 110 -13.67 -20.23 -5.14
CA GLN A 110 -14.36 -19.91 -6.41
C GLN A 110 -14.59 -21.16 -7.26
N ILE A 111 -13.64 -22.09 -7.30
CA ILE A 111 -13.78 -23.37 -8.01
C ILE A 111 -14.87 -24.24 -7.37
N GLU A 112 -14.90 -24.36 -6.04
CA GLU A 112 -15.98 -25.10 -5.35
C GLU A 112 -17.35 -24.47 -5.62
N GLU A 113 -17.44 -23.13 -5.55
CA GLU A 113 -18.69 -22.41 -5.78
C GLU A 113 -19.17 -22.55 -7.24
N HIS A 114 -18.26 -22.48 -8.21
CA HIS A 114 -18.57 -22.71 -9.61
C HIS A 114 -19.10 -24.13 -9.84
N LEU A 115 -18.42 -25.15 -9.30
CA LEU A 115 -18.84 -26.55 -9.41
C LEU A 115 -20.18 -26.82 -8.71
N ARG A 116 -20.53 -26.08 -7.67
CA ARG A 116 -21.85 -26.17 -7.02
C ARG A 116 -22.99 -25.59 -7.87
N HIS A 117 -22.69 -24.64 -8.74
CA HIS A 117 -23.66 -23.98 -9.62
C HIS A 117 -23.69 -24.57 -11.04
N ASP A 118 -22.71 -25.40 -11.41
CA ASP A 118 -22.70 -26.14 -12.67
C ASP A 118 -23.63 -27.37 -12.61
N SER A 119 -24.67 -27.35 -13.44
CA SER A 119 -25.62 -28.45 -13.61
C SER A 119 -25.02 -29.77 -14.09
N ASN A 120 -23.79 -29.77 -14.62
CA ASN A 120 -23.09 -30.95 -15.11
C ASN A 120 -22.04 -31.50 -14.12
N ALA A 121 -21.79 -30.85 -12.99
CA ALA A 121 -20.79 -31.29 -12.02
C ALA A 121 -21.24 -32.53 -11.24
N THR A 122 -20.34 -33.49 -11.08
CA THR A 122 -20.59 -34.71 -10.30
C THR A 122 -20.39 -34.48 -8.79
N PRO A 123 -21.08 -35.23 -7.92
CA PRO A 123 -20.86 -35.17 -6.47
C PRO A 123 -19.40 -35.41 -6.07
N GLU A 124 -18.68 -36.26 -6.79
CA GLU A 124 -17.26 -36.55 -6.57
C GLU A 124 -16.37 -35.33 -6.85
N GLN A 125 -16.64 -34.56 -7.92
CA GLN A 125 -15.91 -33.34 -8.25
C GLN A 125 -16.12 -32.25 -7.19
N ILE A 126 -17.36 -32.09 -6.71
CA ILE A 126 -17.67 -31.14 -5.63
C ILE A 126 -16.98 -31.55 -4.32
N SER A 127 -16.93 -32.86 -4.03
CA SER A 127 -16.21 -33.36 -2.84
C SER A 127 -14.70 -33.12 -2.93
N SER A 128 -14.10 -33.36 -4.10
CA SER A 128 -12.67 -33.08 -4.33
C SER A 128 -12.34 -31.60 -4.16
N ALA A 129 -13.09 -30.72 -4.82
CA ALA A 129 -12.88 -29.27 -4.72
C ALA A 129 -13.06 -28.74 -3.29
N LYS A 130 -13.98 -29.33 -2.53
CA LYS A 130 -14.16 -29.02 -1.10
C LYS A 130 -12.95 -29.44 -0.26
N ASP A 131 -12.32 -30.56 -0.56
CA ASP A 131 -11.13 -31.02 0.15
C ASP A 131 -9.90 -30.18 -0.25
N ASP A 132 -9.78 -29.78 -1.51
CA ASP A 132 -8.76 -28.84 -2.00
C ASP A 132 -8.90 -27.47 -1.32
N ARG A 133 -10.13 -26.93 -1.21
CA ARG A 133 -10.39 -25.70 -0.46
C ARG A 133 -9.98 -25.83 1.00
N LYS A 134 -10.39 -26.89 1.69
CA LYS A 134 -10.01 -27.11 3.10
C LYS A 134 -8.50 -27.20 3.28
N LEU A 135 -7.79 -27.78 2.32
CA LEU A 135 -6.34 -27.87 2.34
C LEU A 135 -5.70 -26.49 2.18
N ALA A 136 -6.16 -25.69 1.22
CA ALA A 136 -5.70 -24.32 1.00
C ALA A 136 -6.03 -23.39 2.18
N GLU A 137 -7.24 -23.47 2.72
CA GLU A 137 -7.64 -22.76 3.95
C GLU A 137 -6.82 -23.21 5.15
N GLY A 138 -6.56 -24.52 5.30
CA GLY A 138 -5.69 -25.05 6.34
C GLY A 138 -4.27 -24.52 6.24
N ALA A 139 -3.74 -24.38 5.02
CA ALA A 139 -2.43 -23.78 4.76
C ALA A 139 -2.37 -22.31 5.19
N ALA A 140 -3.38 -21.53 4.81
CA ALA A 140 -3.51 -20.13 5.20
C ALA A 140 -3.69 -19.97 6.73
N MET A 141 -4.57 -20.78 7.35
CA MET A 141 -4.85 -20.73 8.79
C MET A 141 -3.68 -21.20 9.67
N LEU A 142 -2.90 -22.19 9.21
CA LEU A 142 -1.68 -22.59 9.91
C LEU A 142 -0.69 -21.43 9.96
N TRP A 143 -0.68 -20.55 8.97
CA TRP A 143 0.15 -19.36 8.99
C TRP A 143 -0.40 -18.28 9.95
N GLU A 144 -1.72 -18.12 10.07
CA GLU A 144 -2.38 -17.16 10.99
C GLU A 144 -2.29 -17.54 12.49
N ARG A 145 -2.30 -18.83 12.87
CA ARG A 145 -2.47 -19.27 14.28
C ARG A 145 -1.26 -19.02 15.22
N GLY A 146 -0.28 -18.22 14.80
CA GLY A 146 0.92 -17.92 15.59
C GLY A 146 0.72 -16.96 16.77
N ASP A 147 -0.40 -16.23 16.87
CA ASP A 147 -0.42 -15.01 17.69
C ASP A 147 -1.10 -15.10 19.06
N SER A 148 -1.47 -16.29 19.57
CA SER A 148 -1.86 -16.43 20.99
C SER A 148 -2.07 -17.86 21.45
N ARG A 149 -1.06 -18.42 22.12
CA ARG A 149 -1.17 -19.13 23.41
C ARG A 149 0.20 -19.69 23.81
N GLN A 150 0.66 -19.34 25.00
CA GLN A 150 1.66 -20.13 25.72
C GLN A 150 1.16 -21.57 25.79
N PHE A 151 1.94 -22.53 25.30
CA PHE A 151 1.72 -23.94 25.62
C PHE A 151 2.98 -24.61 26.12
N SER A 152 2.82 -25.11 27.35
CA SER A 152 3.68 -26.04 28.05
C SER A 152 3.88 -27.31 27.23
N ALA A 153 5.11 -27.83 27.27
CA ALA A 153 5.46 -29.12 26.72
C ALA A 153 4.77 -30.22 27.54
N ASP A 154 3.60 -30.70 27.11
CA ASP A 154 3.14 -32.09 27.25
C ASP A 154 1.74 -32.33 26.63
N GLY A 155 1.73 -32.98 25.46
CA GLY A 155 0.66 -33.86 24.90
C GLY A 155 -0.48 -33.26 24.05
N PRO A 156 -1.26 -34.07 23.30
CA PRO A 156 -0.91 -35.29 22.53
C PRO A 156 -1.00 -35.05 21.00
N GLY A 157 -0.18 -35.78 20.24
CA GLY A 157 -0.04 -35.63 18.79
C GLY A 157 -1.27 -36.04 17.98
N VAL A 158 -1.53 -35.28 16.92
CA VAL A 158 -2.44 -35.66 15.83
C VAL A 158 -1.59 -36.17 14.67
N HIS A 159 -1.61 -37.47 14.45
CA HIS A 159 -1.02 -38.11 13.28
C HIS A 159 -1.88 -37.80 12.04
N LEU A 160 -1.34 -37.02 11.10
CA LEU A 160 -1.83 -37.00 9.72
C LEU A 160 -0.93 -37.91 8.88
N ASN A 161 -1.49 -39.04 8.46
CA ASN A 161 -0.84 -40.01 7.61
C ASN A 161 -1.05 -39.57 6.15
N MET A 162 0.00 -39.16 5.45
CA MET A 162 -0.07 -38.85 4.01
C MET A 162 1.01 -39.58 3.25
N SER A 163 0.58 -40.44 2.34
CA SER A 163 1.39 -41.10 1.33
C SER A 163 0.56 -41.16 0.06
N SER A 164 0.85 -40.27 -0.90
CA SER A 164 0.66 -40.50 -2.33
C SER A 164 1.07 -39.26 -3.12
N ASP A 165 2.10 -39.39 -3.95
CA ASP A 165 2.48 -38.46 -5.01
C ASP A 165 1.34 -38.33 -6.03
N ILE A 166 0.85 -37.11 -6.30
CA ILE A 166 -0.02 -36.81 -7.44
C ILE A 166 0.31 -35.41 -7.98
N SER A 167 0.75 -35.34 -9.23
CA SER A 167 1.01 -34.10 -9.98
C SER A 167 -0.28 -33.45 -10.50
N VAL A 168 -0.31 -32.12 -10.50
CA VAL A 168 -1.41 -31.25 -10.97
C VAL A 168 -1.46 -31.20 -12.51
N PRO A 169 -2.63 -31.26 -13.16
CA PRO A 169 -2.73 -31.12 -14.62
C PRO A 169 -2.81 -29.64 -15.06
N SER A 170 -2.14 -29.29 -16.16
CA SER A 170 -2.21 -27.97 -16.82
C SER A 170 -3.45 -27.83 -17.72
N PRO A 171 -4.06 -26.62 -17.83
CA PRO A 171 -5.20 -26.38 -18.71
C PRO A 171 -4.80 -26.05 -20.17
N SER A 172 -5.63 -26.49 -21.13
CA SER A 172 -5.58 -26.12 -22.56
C SER A 172 -6.57 -24.99 -22.91
N PRO A 173 -6.39 -24.28 -24.04
CA PRO A 173 -6.91 -22.93 -24.24
C PRO A 173 -8.19 -22.84 -25.12
N ALA A 174 -8.77 -21.64 -25.07
CA ALA A 174 -9.69 -20.98 -26.02
C ALA A 174 -11.18 -20.90 -25.65
N SER A 175 -11.65 -19.67 -25.42
CA SER A 175 -12.80 -19.07 -26.13
C SER A 175 -12.76 -17.53 -26.02
N THR A 176 -13.31 -16.91 -27.06
CA THR A 176 -13.16 -15.56 -27.63
C THR A 176 -13.78 -14.38 -26.84
N PRO A 177 -13.45 -13.12 -27.21
CA PRO A 177 -13.54 -11.94 -26.34
C PRO A 177 -14.94 -11.32 -26.27
N ILE A 178 -15.26 -10.73 -25.12
CA ILE A 178 -16.47 -9.94 -24.89
C ILE A 178 -16.11 -8.45 -25.10
N GLU A 179 -16.95 -7.76 -25.89
CA GLU A 179 -16.84 -6.34 -26.23
C GLU A 179 -16.86 -5.41 -25.00
N GLU A 180 -16.03 -4.37 -25.06
CA GLU A 180 -15.91 -3.28 -24.08
C GLU A 180 -17.12 -2.34 -24.09
N PRO A 181 -17.57 -1.81 -22.94
CA PRO A 181 -18.42 -0.64 -22.90
C PRO A 181 -17.60 0.66 -22.87
N VAL A 182 -18.04 1.57 -23.75
CA VAL A 182 -17.54 2.90 -24.12
C VAL A 182 -17.29 3.87 -22.95
N ASP A 183 -16.20 4.61 -23.07
CA ASP A 183 -15.65 5.69 -22.25
C ASP A 183 -16.63 6.88 -22.00
N PRO A 184 -16.87 7.33 -20.74
CA PRO A 184 -17.66 8.52 -20.46
C PRO A 184 -16.79 9.77 -20.34
N LEU A 185 -16.07 10.11 -21.41
CA LEU A 185 -15.27 11.34 -21.48
C LEU A 185 -15.52 12.15 -22.76
N ASP A 186 -16.74 12.17 -23.29
CA ASP A 186 -17.17 13.23 -24.22
C ASP A 186 -18.70 13.29 -24.40
N ALA A 187 -19.39 14.15 -23.66
CA ALA A 187 -20.75 14.61 -23.99
C ALA A 187 -21.16 15.85 -23.15
N ALA A 188 -20.42 16.94 -23.27
CA ALA A 188 -20.91 18.26 -22.84
C ALA A 188 -21.63 18.94 -24.01
N THR A 189 -22.88 18.55 -24.28
CA THR A 189 -23.79 19.38 -25.08
C THR A 189 -25.14 19.45 -24.39
N ALA A 190 -25.41 20.59 -23.75
CA ALA A 190 -26.67 20.86 -23.08
C ALA A 190 -27.84 20.91 -24.09
N PRO A 191 -29.04 20.41 -23.76
CA PRO A 191 -30.19 20.51 -24.66
C PRO A 191 -30.70 21.94 -24.74
N GLY A 192 -31.01 22.36 -25.97
CA GLY A 192 -31.51 23.69 -26.31
C GLY A 192 -32.76 24.09 -25.55
N ARG A 193 -32.68 25.21 -24.83
CA ARG A 193 -33.80 25.85 -24.13
C ARG A 193 -34.71 26.54 -25.15
N ARG A 194 -35.98 26.14 -25.19
CA ARG A 194 -37.05 26.78 -25.98
C ARG A 194 -37.13 28.28 -25.69
N LYS A 195 -37.13 29.10 -26.74
CA LYS A 195 -37.36 30.56 -26.69
C LYS A 195 -38.83 30.85 -26.35
N GLY A 196 -39.09 31.38 -25.16
CA GLY A 196 -40.30 32.13 -24.82
C GLY A 196 -39.92 33.58 -24.57
N GLY A 197 -40.47 34.49 -25.37
CA GLY A 197 -40.19 35.93 -25.31
C GLY A 197 -40.80 36.60 -24.09
N GLY A 198 -40.02 37.47 -23.45
CA GLY A 198 -40.42 38.33 -22.35
C GLY A 198 -39.25 39.22 -21.95
N THR A 199 -39.21 40.43 -22.48
CA THR A 199 -38.19 41.44 -22.19
C THR A 199 -38.44 42.06 -20.82
N GLU A 200 -37.81 41.52 -19.79
CA GLU A 200 -37.57 42.25 -18.53
C GLU A 200 -36.06 42.40 -18.33
N LYS A 201 -35.62 43.66 -18.20
CA LYS A 201 -34.24 44.05 -17.92
C LYS A 201 -33.81 43.44 -16.58
N ARG A 202 -33.13 42.29 -16.65
CA ARG A 202 -32.48 41.66 -15.50
C ARG A 202 -31.33 42.55 -15.04
N MET A 203 -31.51 43.22 -13.90
CA MET A 203 -30.46 43.99 -13.23
C MET A 203 -29.24 43.07 -13.02
N LYS A 204 -28.07 43.52 -13.51
CA LYS A 204 -26.78 42.87 -13.25
C LYS A 204 -26.57 42.85 -11.73
N HIS A 205 -26.66 41.67 -11.13
CA HIS A 205 -26.04 41.47 -9.82
C HIS A 205 -24.54 41.69 -10.01
N GLU A 206 -23.97 42.60 -9.24
CA GLU A 206 -22.53 42.76 -9.09
C GLU A 206 -21.95 41.39 -8.71
N ARG A 207 -21.09 40.85 -9.57
CA ARG A 207 -20.37 39.60 -9.26
C ARG A 207 -19.43 39.96 -8.11
N GLY A 208 -19.74 39.48 -6.91
CA GLY A 208 -18.82 39.54 -5.77
C GLY A 208 -17.44 38.98 -6.14
N ALA A 209 -16.42 39.35 -5.37
CA ALA A 209 -15.05 38.90 -5.61
C ALA A 209 -15.01 37.36 -5.81
N PRO A 210 -14.21 36.85 -6.76
CA PRO A 210 -14.04 35.41 -6.94
C PRO A 210 -13.64 34.75 -5.61
N ARG A 211 -14.29 33.64 -5.26
CA ARG A 211 -13.96 32.89 -4.03
C ARG A 211 -12.50 32.44 -4.10
N ASP A 212 -11.76 32.69 -3.03
CA ASP A 212 -10.36 32.31 -2.93
C ASP A 212 -10.23 30.95 -2.23
N HIS A 213 -10.22 29.89 -3.04
CA HIS A 213 -10.14 28.52 -2.53
C HIS A 213 -8.88 28.23 -1.73
N TYR A 214 -7.76 28.91 -2.01
CA TYR A 214 -6.54 28.75 -1.21
C TYR A 214 -6.73 29.31 0.19
N GLN A 215 -7.32 30.50 0.28
CA GLN A 215 -7.59 31.15 1.56
C GLN A 215 -8.62 30.36 2.37
N GLU A 216 -9.71 29.90 1.74
CA GLU A 216 -10.75 29.10 2.41
C GLU A 216 -10.17 27.84 3.07
N VAL A 217 -9.31 27.10 2.36
CA VAL A 217 -8.66 25.90 2.90
C VAL A 217 -7.67 26.26 4.00
N THR A 218 -6.85 27.30 3.78
CA THR A 218 -5.86 27.71 4.79
C THR A 218 -6.53 28.18 6.07
N ASP A 219 -7.61 28.97 5.99
CA ASP A 219 -8.38 29.43 7.14
C ASP A 219 -9.02 28.28 7.90
N GLN A 220 -9.53 27.26 7.18
CA GLN A 220 -10.06 26.04 7.78
C GLN A 220 -8.98 25.31 8.59
N ILE A 221 -7.76 25.18 8.04
CA ILE A 221 -6.65 24.52 8.72
C ILE A 221 -6.15 25.35 9.91
N ILE A 222 -6.01 26.67 9.76
CA ILE A 222 -5.66 27.58 10.86
C ILE A 222 -6.67 27.44 12.00
N SER A 223 -7.96 27.44 11.69
CA SER A 223 -9.01 27.28 12.70
C SER A 223 -8.92 25.94 13.43
N ALA A 224 -8.58 24.87 12.70
CA ALA A 224 -8.40 23.54 13.28
C ALA A 224 -7.19 23.48 14.21
N ILE A 225 -6.08 24.14 13.84
CA ILE A 225 -4.87 24.27 14.67
C ILE A 225 -5.17 25.10 15.94
N GLU A 226 -5.84 26.25 15.80
CA GLU A 226 -6.20 27.10 16.94
C GLU A 226 -7.16 26.38 17.92
N ALA A 227 -7.98 25.45 17.41
CA ALA A 227 -8.85 24.61 18.22
C ALA A 227 -8.15 23.38 18.85
N GLY A 228 -6.87 23.13 18.53
CA GLY A 228 -6.14 21.94 18.96
C GLY A 228 -6.66 20.63 18.36
N THR A 229 -7.22 20.73 17.15
CA THR A 229 -7.82 19.63 16.37
C THR A 229 -7.14 19.52 15.01
N GLU A 230 -5.81 19.59 14.98
CA GLU A 230 -5.03 19.51 13.75
C GLU A 230 -5.40 18.25 12.96
N PRO A 231 -5.66 18.33 11.63
CA PRO A 231 -6.11 17.15 10.87
C PRO A 231 -5.15 15.97 10.85
N TRP A 232 -3.85 16.25 11.01
CA TRP A 232 -2.81 15.22 11.10
C TRP A 232 -2.61 14.65 12.52
N ARG A 233 -3.32 15.17 13.53
CA ARG A 233 -3.30 14.67 14.92
C ARG A 233 -4.58 13.91 15.25
N CYS A 234 -4.79 12.78 14.57
CA CYS A 234 -5.92 11.90 14.84
C CYS A 234 -5.48 10.68 15.65
N GLU A 235 -6.30 10.25 16.62
CA GLU A 235 -6.14 8.94 17.25
C GLU A 235 -6.60 7.86 16.27
N TRP A 236 -5.67 7.12 15.70
CA TRP A 236 -5.99 6.01 14.82
C TRP A 236 -6.13 4.71 15.62
N ASP A 237 -7.02 3.85 15.14
CA ASP A 237 -6.98 2.44 15.48
C ASP A 237 -6.11 1.68 14.46
N ASN A 238 -6.09 0.36 14.57
CA ASN A 238 -5.34 -0.51 13.68
C ASN A 238 -6.03 -0.74 12.33
N THR A 239 -6.70 0.28 11.76
CA THR A 239 -7.29 0.18 10.41
C THR A 239 -6.71 1.25 9.48
N PRO A 240 -6.40 0.91 8.21
CA PRO A 240 -5.96 1.90 7.25
C PRO A 240 -7.02 2.98 7.05
N ARG A 241 -6.63 4.26 7.15
CA ARG A 241 -7.55 5.40 7.05
C ARG A 241 -7.40 6.23 5.79
N TRP A 242 -6.52 5.84 4.89
CA TRP A 242 -6.26 6.62 3.68
C TRP A 242 -7.54 6.80 2.86
N PRO A 243 -7.99 8.04 2.58
CA PRO A 243 -9.22 8.25 1.85
C PRO A 243 -9.11 7.73 0.42
N MET A 244 -10.13 7.03 -0.06
CA MET A 244 -10.15 6.47 -1.42
C MET A 244 -11.53 6.57 -2.08
N ASN A 245 -11.55 6.48 -3.41
CA ASN A 245 -12.78 6.34 -4.16
C ASN A 245 -13.20 4.86 -4.21
N PRO A 246 -14.40 4.49 -3.72
CA PRO A 246 -14.86 3.11 -3.65
C PRO A 246 -15.15 2.46 -5.01
N VAL A 247 -15.37 3.26 -6.06
CA VAL A 247 -15.70 2.74 -7.40
C VAL A 247 -14.43 2.51 -8.21
N THR A 248 -13.50 3.45 -8.17
CA THR A 248 -12.27 3.35 -8.97
C THR A 248 -11.12 2.69 -8.20
N GLY A 249 -11.22 2.57 -6.88
CA GLY A 249 -10.12 2.14 -6.01
C GLY A 249 -9.03 3.20 -5.81
N ASN A 250 -9.11 4.34 -6.49
CA ASN A 250 -8.03 5.33 -6.47
C ASN A 250 -7.96 6.07 -5.12
N PRO A 251 -6.78 6.20 -4.52
CA PRO A 251 -6.58 7.03 -3.34
C PRO A 251 -6.80 8.53 -3.65
N TYR A 252 -7.14 9.30 -2.63
CA TYR A 252 -7.05 10.76 -2.67
C TYR A 252 -5.63 11.21 -2.31
N HIS A 253 -5.25 12.41 -2.78
CA HIS A 253 -3.87 12.92 -2.67
C HIS A 253 -3.80 14.33 -2.07
N GLY A 254 -2.63 14.66 -1.54
CA GLY A 254 -2.23 15.95 -1.02
C GLY A 254 -3.18 16.46 0.05
N ILE A 255 -3.57 17.73 -0.08
CA ILE A 255 -4.45 18.40 0.90
C ILE A 255 -5.80 17.69 1.07
N ASN A 256 -6.28 16.97 0.06
CA ASN A 256 -7.56 16.29 0.14
C ASN A 256 -7.54 15.15 1.17
N VAL A 257 -6.39 14.52 1.40
CA VAL A 257 -6.23 13.51 2.45
C VAL A 257 -6.59 14.14 3.79
N MET A 258 -5.94 15.25 4.14
CA MET A 258 -6.15 15.97 5.40
C MET A 258 -7.58 16.52 5.53
N LEU A 259 -8.11 17.09 4.45
CA LEU A 259 -9.48 17.63 4.44
C LEU A 259 -10.53 16.55 4.70
N LEU A 260 -10.39 15.37 4.09
CA LEU A 260 -11.34 14.28 4.27
C LEU A 260 -11.22 13.63 5.65
N LEU A 261 -10.00 13.50 6.17
CA LEU A 261 -9.77 12.99 7.53
C LEU A 261 -10.34 13.90 8.62
N SER A 262 -10.21 15.21 8.45
CA SER A 262 -10.76 16.20 9.38
C SER A 262 -12.28 16.13 9.56
N GLN A 263 -12.98 15.36 8.72
CA GLN A 263 -14.42 15.15 8.83
C GLN A 263 -14.80 14.11 9.90
N GLY A 264 -13.84 13.32 10.41
CA GLY A 264 -14.05 12.42 11.55
C GLY A 264 -14.85 11.15 11.25
N TYR A 265 -15.04 10.79 9.98
CA TYR A 265 -15.68 9.53 9.62
C TYR A 265 -14.72 8.35 9.81
N GLN A 266 -15.27 7.22 10.26
CA GLN A 266 -14.55 5.96 10.34
C GLN A 266 -14.35 5.34 8.94
N GLU A 267 -15.34 5.51 8.09
CA GLU A 267 -15.29 5.07 6.71
C GLU A 267 -14.28 5.92 5.91
N ASN A 268 -13.35 5.28 5.20
CA ASN A 268 -12.34 5.96 4.37
C ASN A 268 -12.79 6.09 2.90
N ARG A 269 -13.95 5.56 2.53
CA ARG A 269 -14.47 5.62 1.16
C ARG A 269 -15.33 6.87 0.93
N TRP A 270 -14.96 7.63 -0.10
CA TRP A 270 -15.61 8.89 -0.48
C TRP A 270 -15.90 8.91 -1.97
N CYS A 271 -17.08 9.40 -2.36
CA CYS A 271 -17.38 9.61 -3.78
C CYS A 271 -18.32 10.80 -4.03
N SER A 272 -18.40 11.23 -5.29
CA SER A 272 -19.32 12.30 -5.68
C SER A 272 -20.77 11.81 -5.66
N TYR A 273 -21.74 12.73 -5.51
CA TYR A 273 -23.16 12.38 -5.61
C TYR A 273 -23.51 11.63 -6.91
N LYS A 274 -22.91 12.03 -8.03
CA LYS A 274 -23.15 11.38 -9.33
C LYS A 274 -22.64 9.95 -9.34
N THR A 275 -21.48 9.71 -8.74
CA THR A 275 -20.88 8.38 -8.59
C THR A 275 -21.78 7.51 -7.72
N ALA A 276 -22.21 8.04 -6.56
CA ALA A 276 -23.15 7.35 -5.67
C ALA A 276 -24.45 6.97 -6.40
N GLN A 277 -25.06 7.92 -7.12
CA GLN A 277 -26.29 7.69 -7.88
C GLN A 277 -26.10 6.61 -8.96
N ALA A 278 -24.97 6.57 -9.66
CA ALA A 278 -24.67 5.56 -10.67
C ALA A 278 -24.56 4.15 -10.08
N GLN A 279 -24.13 4.04 -8.82
CA GLN A 279 -24.06 2.77 -8.07
C GLN A 279 -25.37 2.43 -7.34
N GLY A 280 -26.41 3.26 -7.47
CA GLY A 280 -27.68 3.07 -6.77
C GLY A 280 -27.66 3.47 -5.29
N TRP A 281 -26.63 4.19 -4.84
CA TRP A 281 -26.52 4.70 -3.47
C TRP A 281 -27.17 6.08 -3.36
N GLN A 282 -27.84 6.34 -2.24
CA GLN A 282 -28.56 7.58 -2.01
C GLN A 282 -28.01 8.33 -0.79
N VAL A 283 -27.48 9.53 -0.99
CA VAL A 283 -27.13 10.43 0.12
C VAL A 283 -28.41 10.79 0.89
N ARG A 284 -28.39 10.62 2.21
CA ARG A 284 -29.54 10.90 3.08
C ARG A 284 -29.90 12.38 3.09
N GLY A 285 -31.19 12.67 3.28
CA GLY A 285 -31.67 14.06 3.38
C GLY A 285 -31.07 14.77 4.58
N GLY A 286 -30.45 15.94 4.36
CA GLY A 286 -29.82 16.76 5.40
C GLY A 286 -28.30 16.61 5.51
N GLU A 287 -27.71 15.60 4.88
CA GLU A 287 -26.26 15.40 4.83
C GLU A 287 -25.58 16.49 4.00
N SER A 288 -24.39 16.92 4.42
CA SER A 288 -23.58 17.92 3.72
C SER A 288 -22.32 17.27 3.15
N GLY A 289 -21.99 17.62 1.90
CA GLY A 289 -20.80 17.10 1.23
C GLY A 289 -19.54 17.86 1.61
N SER A 290 -18.43 17.15 1.73
CA SER A 290 -17.10 17.68 2.00
C SER A 290 -16.44 18.18 0.72
N LYS A 291 -15.65 19.26 0.81
CA LYS A 291 -14.97 19.86 -0.33
C LYS A 291 -13.61 19.22 -0.54
N ILE A 292 -13.33 18.89 -1.80
CA ILE A 292 -12.00 18.47 -2.27
C ILE A 292 -11.58 19.35 -3.44
N TYR A 293 -10.28 19.42 -3.69
CA TYR A 293 -9.68 20.36 -4.63
C TYR A 293 -8.77 19.65 -5.64
N PHE A 294 -8.89 20.03 -6.90
CA PHE A 294 -8.04 19.54 -7.99
C PHE A 294 -7.51 20.70 -8.84
N TYR A 295 -6.29 20.55 -9.33
CA TYR A 295 -5.70 21.45 -10.28
C TYR A 295 -6.16 21.13 -11.70
N LYS A 296 -6.70 22.13 -12.39
CA LYS A 296 -6.95 22.07 -13.83
C LYS A 296 -6.05 23.08 -14.53
N ARG A 297 -5.25 22.61 -15.49
CA ARG A 297 -4.50 23.50 -16.40
C ARG A 297 -5.48 24.23 -17.31
N LEU A 298 -5.51 25.55 -17.24
CA LEU A 298 -6.28 26.40 -18.15
C LEU A 298 -5.32 27.07 -19.13
N THR A 299 -5.43 26.68 -20.39
CA THR A 299 -4.70 27.29 -21.49
C THR A 299 -5.38 28.60 -21.89
N LYS A 300 -4.65 29.72 -21.82
CA LYS A 300 -5.16 31.04 -22.20
C LYS A 300 -4.17 31.73 -23.14
N GLU A 301 -4.66 32.18 -24.29
CA GLU A 301 -3.91 33.05 -25.19
C GLU A 301 -3.65 34.41 -24.51
N THR A 302 -2.40 34.84 -24.48
CA THR A 302 -1.99 36.10 -23.83
C THR A 302 -2.34 37.33 -24.68
N GLY A 303 -2.58 37.14 -25.97
CA GLY A 303 -2.71 38.21 -26.96
C GLY A 303 -1.38 38.77 -27.44
N GLU A 304 -0.26 38.21 -26.95
CA GLU A 304 1.11 38.50 -27.42
C GLU A 304 1.53 37.43 -28.43
N LEU A 305 2.46 37.75 -29.33
CA LEU A 305 3.03 36.78 -30.27
C LEU A 305 4.40 36.34 -29.72
N SER A 306 4.65 35.04 -29.74
CA SER A 306 5.95 34.45 -29.48
C SER A 306 6.99 34.90 -30.52
N ALA A 307 8.27 34.62 -30.26
CA ALA A 307 9.37 34.95 -31.17
C ALA A 307 9.23 34.33 -32.58
N THR A 308 8.40 33.29 -32.74
CA THR A 308 8.10 32.61 -34.00
C THR A 308 6.84 33.13 -34.70
N GLY A 309 6.13 34.09 -34.11
CA GLY A 309 4.90 34.68 -34.68
C GLY A 309 3.62 33.89 -34.37
N GLU A 310 3.67 32.91 -33.48
CA GLU A 310 2.50 32.20 -32.97
C GLU A 310 1.94 32.89 -31.71
N PRO A 311 0.61 32.90 -31.47
CA PRO A 311 0.03 33.45 -30.26
C PRO A 311 0.64 32.79 -29.03
N GLU A 312 1.24 33.58 -28.14
CA GLU A 312 1.79 33.09 -26.89
C GLU A 312 0.65 32.59 -26.01
N VAL A 313 0.79 31.35 -25.56
CA VAL A 313 -0.19 30.66 -24.76
C VAL A 313 0.36 30.52 -23.36
N ARG A 314 -0.34 31.07 -22.36
CA ARG A 314 -0.04 30.84 -20.95
C ARG A 314 -0.93 29.77 -20.38
N VAL A 315 -0.32 28.75 -19.79
CA VAL A 315 -1.01 27.73 -19.01
C VAL A 315 -1.10 28.20 -17.57
N ILE A 316 -2.32 28.47 -17.10
CA ILE A 316 -2.59 28.94 -15.74
C ILE A 316 -3.19 27.77 -14.93
N PRO A 317 -2.59 27.37 -13.80
CA PRO A 317 -3.18 26.36 -12.93
C PRO A 317 -4.40 26.95 -12.21
N LEU A 318 -5.57 26.36 -12.44
CA LEU A 318 -6.82 26.73 -11.80
C LEU A 318 -7.20 25.68 -10.75
N LEU A 319 -7.32 26.09 -9.48
CA LEU A 319 -7.83 25.24 -8.42
C LEU A 319 -9.36 25.14 -8.53
N ARG A 320 -9.86 23.92 -8.71
CA ARG A 320 -11.29 23.59 -8.81
C ARG A 320 -11.72 22.84 -7.56
N SER A 321 -12.86 23.22 -6.99
CA SER A 321 -13.48 22.47 -5.90
C SER A 321 -14.56 21.52 -6.41
N TYR A 322 -14.65 20.35 -5.78
CA TYR A 322 -15.71 19.36 -5.97
C TYR A 322 -16.30 19.00 -4.61
N SER A 323 -17.47 18.37 -4.61
CA SER A 323 -18.12 17.89 -3.39
C SER A 323 -18.25 16.39 -3.43
N VAL A 324 -17.75 15.76 -2.37
CA VAL A 324 -17.81 14.32 -2.15
C VAL A 324 -18.53 14.04 -0.85
N PHE A 325 -19.04 12.83 -0.74
CA PHE A 325 -19.79 12.34 0.40
C PHE A 325 -19.15 11.04 0.85
N ASN A 326 -19.09 10.87 2.17
CA ASN A 326 -18.61 9.64 2.77
C ASN A 326 -19.67 8.54 2.60
N LEU A 327 -19.25 7.28 2.47
CA LEU A 327 -20.20 6.17 2.34
C LEU A 327 -21.12 6.03 3.56
N ALA A 328 -20.64 6.42 4.75
CA ALA A 328 -21.47 6.48 5.95
C ALA A 328 -22.64 7.46 5.81
N GLN A 329 -22.62 8.42 4.87
CA GLN A 329 -23.68 9.39 4.60
C GLN A 329 -24.79 8.87 3.67
N MET A 330 -24.66 7.64 3.18
CA MET A 330 -25.49 7.09 2.10
C MET A 330 -26.28 5.86 2.55
N ASP A 331 -27.48 5.71 2.00
CA ASP A 331 -28.27 4.48 2.07
C ASP A 331 -27.95 3.62 0.83
N GLY A 332 -27.92 2.30 1.02
CA GLY A 332 -27.63 1.33 -0.04
C GLY A 332 -26.15 1.19 -0.40
N ALA A 333 -25.25 1.94 0.24
CA ALA A 333 -23.81 1.78 0.11
C ALA A 333 -23.31 0.51 0.82
N PRO A 334 -22.24 -0.14 0.34
CA PRO A 334 -21.62 -1.27 1.03
C PRO A 334 -21.22 -0.88 2.45
N GLU A 335 -21.59 -1.70 3.43
CA GLU A 335 -21.15 -1.50 4.80
C GLU A 335 -19.62 -1.63 4.87
N LEU A 336 -19.01 -0.91 5.81
CA LEU A 336 -17.62 -1.16 6.16
C LEU A 336 -17.57 -2.55 6.79
N GLU A 337 -16.76 -3.45 6.24
CA GLU A 337 -16.52 -4.73 6.88
C GLU A 337 -16.09 -4.45 8.32
N SER A 338 -16.81 -5.03 9.28
CA SER A 338 -16.51 -4.86 10.70
C SER A 338 -15.15 -5.50 11.00
N THR A 339 -14.06 -4.76 10.80
CA THR A 339 -12.79 -5.00 11.46
C THR A 339 -13.09 -4.80 12.94
N GLY A 340 -13.32 -5.89 13.67
CA GLY A 340 -13.93 -5.88 15.00
C GLY A 340 -13.38 -4.77 15.88
N ARG A 341 -14.27 -3.91 16.41
CA ARG A 341 -14.00 -2.76 17.31
C ARG A 341 -12.51 -2.48 17.56
N GLY A 342 -11.96 -1.56 16.76
CA GLY A 342 -10.71 -0.79 16.97
C GLY A 342 -9.79 -1.32 18.06
N VAL A 343 -9.05 -2.38 17.76
CA VAL A 343 -7.99 -2.83 18.63
C VAL A 343 -6.88 -1.79 18.51
N LYS A 344 -6.69 -0.94 19.52
CA LYS A 344 -5.57 0.03 19.58
C LYS A 344 -4.20 -0.65 19.76
N LEU A 345 -4.10 -1.96 19.50
CA LEU A 345 -2.86 -2.71 19.59
C LEU A 345 -2.26 -2.83 18.21
N LEU A 346 -0.95 -2.61 18.14
CA LEU A 346 -0.17 -2.84 16.95
C LEU A 346 -0.28 -4.30 16.53
N SER A 347 -0.71 -4.56 15.29
CA SER A 347 -0.72 -5.90 14.74
C SER A 347 0.71 -6.40 14.52
N SER A 348 0.90 -7.72 14.56
CA SER A 348 2.18 -8.35 14.23
C SER A 348 2.61 -8.06 12.79
N GLU A 349 1.67 -8.07 11.86
CA GLU A 349 1.88 -7.71 10.46
C GLU A 349 2.38 -6.27 10.28
N THR A 350 1.70 -5.27 10.86
CA THR A 350 2.15 -3.87 10.79
C THR A 350 3.54 -3.71 11.41
N ARG A 351 3.81 -4.40 12.52
CA ARG A 351 5.15 -4.39 13.15
C ARG A 351 6.21 -4.90 12.17
N ASP A 352 5.96 -6.03 11.52
CA ASP A 352 6.90 -6.65 10.58
C ASP A 352 7.15 -5.71 9.39
N ILE A 353 6.10 -5.11 8.81
CA ILE A 353 6.22 -4.13 7.72
C ILE A 353 7.08 -2.92 8.14
N CYS A 354 6.87 -2.38 9.34
CA CYS A 354 7.69 -1.27 9.84
C CYS A 354 9.16 -1.66 9.96
N GLU A 355 9.47 -2.84 10.50
CA GLU A 355 10.85 -3.33 10.62
C GLU A 355 11.49 -3.55 9.25
N GLU A 356 10.75 -4.07 8.26
CA GLU A 356 11.23 -4.24 6.90
C GLU A 356 11.56 -2.89 6.23
N ILE A 357 10.71 -1.87 6.40
CA ILE A 357 11.00 -0.51 5.91
C ILE A 357 12.27 0.04 6.57
N ILE A 358 12.39 -0.09 7.89
CA ILE A 358 13.53 0.42 8.65
C ILE A 358 14.84 -0.26 8.21
N GLU A 359 14.81 -1.59 8.02
CA GLU A 359 15.97 -2.35 7.55
C GLU A 359 16.34 -1.98 6.10
N ALA A 360 15.35 -1.89 5.20
CA ALA A 360 15.57 -1.62 3.79
C ALA A 360 15.99 -0.16 3.50
N CYS A 361 15.52 0.81 4.29
CA CYS A 361 15.85 2.23 4.06
C CYS A 361 17.32 2.55 4.31
N GLY A 362 18.02 1.74 5.12
CA GLY A 362 19.44 1.91 5.40
C GLY A 362 19.79 3.18 6.20
N ALA A 363 18.81 3.82 6.84
CA ALA A 363 19.06 4.96 7.71
C ALA A 363 19.95 4.54 8.91
N ASP A 364 20.95 5.36 9.23
CA ASP A 364 21.78 5.15 10.43
C ASP A 364 20.98 5.58 11.66
N ILE A 365 20.47 4.60 12.42
CA ILE A 365 19.61 4.81 13.59
C ILE A 365 20.38 4.40 14.85
N VAL A 366 20.57 5.34 15.77
CA VAL A 366 21.31 5.13 17.03
C VAL A 366 20.39 5.35 18.23
N HIS A 367 20.29 4.33 19.10
CA HIS A 367 19.51 4.36 20.33
C HIS A 367 20.33 4.87 21.55
N GLY A 368 19.68 5.03 22.70
CA GLY A 368 20.30 5.48 23.96
C GLY A 368 20.21 6.99 24.23
N PHE A 369 19.45 7.74 23.43
CA PHE A 369 19.30 9.19 23.58
C PHE A 369 18.05 9.57 24.40
N ARG A 370 18.00 10.79 24.95
CA ARG A 370 16.84 11.22 25.74
C ARG A 370 15.66 11.69 24.89
N ARG A 371 15.90 12.05 23.64
CA ARG A 371 14.92 12.60 22.70
C ARG A 371 15.23 12.05 21.32
N ALA A 372 14.17 11.88 20.53
CA ALA A 372 14.31 11.57 19.12
C ALA A 372 14.77 12.82 18.34
N GLY A 373 15.43 12.61 17.21
CA GLY A 373 15.80 13.68 16.31
C GLY A 373 16.69 13.22 15.16
N TYR A 374 16.43 13.73 13.97
CA TYR A 374 17.31 13.64 12.82
C TYR A 374 18.39 14.74 12.81
N SER A 375 19.63 14.37 12.49
CA SER A 375 20.77 15.27 12.32
C SER A 375 21.15 15.37 10.83
N PRO A 376 20.78 16.47 10.14
CA PRO A 376 21.09 16.62 8.72
C PRO A 376 22.59 16.61 8.40
N SER A 377 23.44 17.14 9.29
CA SER A 377 24.88 17.23 9.08
C SER A 377 25.61 15.89 9.21
N GLU A 378 25.02 14.94 9.92
CA GLU A 378 25.59 13.60 10.15
C GLU A 378 24.86 12.51 9.37
N ASP A 379 23.77 12.88 8.68
CA ASP A 379 22.81 11.97 8.06
C ASP A 379 22.41 10.79 8.98
N ARG A 380 22.03 11.11 10.22
CA ARG A 380 21.78 10.12 11.28
C ARG A 380 20.53 10.43 12.08
N ILE A 381 19.79 9.38 12.44
CA ILE A 381 18.63 9.44 13.34
C ILE A 381 19.06 9.01 14.73
N TYR A 382 18.70 9.82 15.72
CA TYR A 382 18.88 9.54 17.13
C TYR A 382 17.54 9.18 17.76
N MET A 383 17.50 8.11 18.54
CA MET A 383 16.29 7.63 19.22
C MET A 383 16.53 7.34 20.70
N PRO A 384 15.53 7.51 21.57
CA PRO A 384 15.50 6.81 22.85
C PRO A 384 15.48 5.30 22.67
N ASP A 385 15.91 4.58 23.71
CA ASP A 385 15.76 3.13 23.74
C ASP A 385 14.29 2.77 23.60
N ARG A 386 14.00 1.71 22.84
CA ARG A 386 12.63 1.30 22.50
C ARG A 386 11.78 1.07 23.75
N GLU A 387 12.39 0.56 24.81
CA GLU A 387 11.77 0.30 26.11
C GLU A 387 11.37 1.58 26.86
N SER A 388 11.82 2.76 26.41
CA SER A 388 11.46 4.06 27.00
C SER A 388 10.10 4.57 26.51
N PHE A 389 9.57 4.02 25.42
CA PHE A 389 8.27 4.39 24.85
C PHE A 389 7.14 3.65 25.56
N SER A 390 5.94 4.23 25.60
CA SER A 390 4.79 3.58 26.24
C SER A 390 4.27 2.38 25.46
N SER A 391 4.56 2.34 24.15
CA SER A 391 4.20 1.24 23.26
C SER A 391 5.11 1.17 22.04
N ASP A 392 5.13 0.01 21.37
CA ASP A 392 5.76 -0.14 20.06
C ASP A 392 5.20 0.84 19.01
N ALA A 393 3.90 1.12 19.06
CA ALA A 393 3.26 2.00 18.09
C ALA A 393 3.74 3.46 18.23
N GLU A 394 3.94 3.92 19.46
CA GLU A 394 4.56 5.23 19.75
C GLU A 394 5.99 5.26 19.21
N TYR A 395 6.78 4.21 19.49
CA TYR A 395 8.15 4.08 18.96
C TYR A 395 8.20 4.19 17.44
N TYR A 396 7.38 3.42 16.71
CA TYR A 396 7.36 3.49 15.25
C TYR A 396 6.85 4.82 14.72
N THR A 397 5.84 5.41 15.36
CA THR A 397 5.31 6.72 14.95
C THR A 397 6.38 7.80 15.08
N THR A 398 7.13 7.83 16.19
CA THR A 398 8.27 8.74 16.38
C THR A 398 9.38 8.45 15.36
N LEU A 399 9.74 7.19 15.15
CA LEU A 399 10.80 6.86 14.19
C LEU A 399 10.41 7.23 12.75
N LEU A 400 9.15 7.03 12.35
CA LEU A 400 8.65 7.44 11.05
C LEU A 400 8.67 8.95 10.86
N HIS A 401 8.43 9.73 11.91
CA HIS A 401 8.63 11.18 11.88
C HIS A 401 10.09 11.54 11.59
N GLU A 402 11.03 10.90 12.29
CA GLU A 402 12.46 11.13 12.02
C GLU A 402 12.91 10.63 10.65
N LEU A 403 12.32 9.54 10.15
CA LEU A 403 12.54 9.06 8.77
C LEU A 403 11.99 10.04 7.74
N ALA A 404 10.90 10.74 8.06
CA ALA A 404 10.36 11.79 7.22
C ALA A 404 11.41 12.91 7.07
N HIS A 405 12.01 13.38 8.16
CA HIS A 405 13.13 14.31 8.11
C HIS A 405 14.33 13.72 7.37
N TRP A 406 14.73 12.50 7.68
CA TRP A 406 15.82 11.82 7.00
C TRP A 406 15.62 11.85 5.47
N SER A 407 14.43 11.58 4.94
CA SER A 407 14.19 11.65 3.49
C SER A 407 14.56 13.01 2.84
N GLY A 408 14.69 14.09 3.61
CA GLY A 408 15.00 15.43 3.14
C GLY A 408 16.48 15.73 2.86
N HIS A 409 17.41 14.81 3.15
CA HIS A 409 18.84 15.02 2.85
C HIS A 409 19.13 15.30 1.37
N GLU A 410 20.25 15.96 1.09
CA GLU A 410 20.66 16.38 -0.25
C GLU A 410 20.79 15.23 -1.25
N SER A 411 21.15 14.03 -0.78
CA SER A 411 21.23 12.81 -1.61
C SER A 411 19.89 12.09 -1.82
N ARG A 412 18.79 12.64 -1.31
CA ARG A 412 17.43 12.04 -1.34
C ARG A 412 16.41 13.01 -1.94
N LEU A 413 15.47 13.52 -1.14
CA LEU A 413 14.46 14.47 -1.60
C LEU A 413 14.94 15.93 -1.57
N ALA A 414 16.19 16.17 -1.13
CA ALA A 414 16.89 17.45 -1.19
C ALA A 414 16.04 18.64 -0.72
N ARG A 415 15.47 18.54 0.48
CA ARG A 415 14.64 19.59 1.09
C ARG A 415 15.48 20.51 1.98
N GLU A 416 15.03 21.74 2.11
CA GLU A 416 15.71 22.76 2.92
C GLU A 416 15.23 22.72 4.38
N PHE A 417 16.18 22.57 5.32
CA PHE A 417 15.93 22.62 6.77
C PHE A 417 16.07 24.02 7.36
N GLY A 418 16.65 24.97 6.62
CA GLY A 418 16.92 26.32 7.09
C GLY A 418 18.13 26.42 8.03
N PRO A 419 18.48 27.65 8.45
CA PRO A 419 19.69 27.94 9.21
C PRO A 419 19.58 27.62 10.72
N SER A 420 18.36 27.50 11.26
CA SER A 420 18.13 27.24 12.68
C SER A 420 16.75 26.64 12.94
N ARG A 421 16.57 26.06 14.13
CA ARG A 421 15.28 25.52 14.58
C ARG A 421 14.18 26.57 14.76
N ASP A 422 14.54 27.85 14.81
CA ASP A 422 13.62 28.98 14.96
C ASP A 422 13.31 29.68 13.63
N SER A 423 13.68 29.06 12.49
CA SER A 423 13.46 29.62 11.15
C SER A 423 12.13 29.21 10.54
N ASP A 424 11.59 30.03 9.64
CA ASP A 424 10.36 29.73 8.89
C ASP A 424 10.54 28.51 7.97
N GLU A 425 11.76 28.28 7.47
CA GLU A 425 12.15 27.07 6.73
C GLU A 425 12.03 25.82 7.61
N TYR A 426 12.60 25.85 8.81
CA TYR A 426 12.55 24.71 9.73
C TYR A 426 11.11 24.41 10.18
N ALA A 427 10.31 25.45 10.48
CA ALA A 427 8.89 25.27 10.81
C ALA A 427 8.08 24.66 9.65
N ARG A 428 8.44 25.00 8.41
CA ARG A 428 7.87 24.40 7.20
C ARG A 428 8.23 22.92 7.07
N GLU A 429 9.46 22.54 7.38
CA GLU A 429 9.91 21.14 7.35
C GLU A 429 9.28 20.31 8.47
N GLU A 430 9.16 20.84 9.69
CA GLU A 430 8.45 20.21 10.80
C GLU A 430 6.96 19.98 10.47
N LEU A 431 6.28 20.98 9.87
CA LEU A 431 4.91 20.81 9.40
C LEU A 431 4.80 19.67 8.37
N ARG A 432 5.73 19.59 7.42
CA ARG A 432 5.78 18.50 6.43
C ARG A 432 6.01 17.15 7.10
N ALA A 433 6.93 17.06 8.06
CA ALA A 433 7.27 15.83 8.77
C ALA A 433 6.12 15.35 9.66
N GLU A 434 5.43 16.23 10.39
CA GLU A 434 4.21 15.86 11.13
C GLU A 434 3.14 15.29 10.18
N MET A 435 2.86 15.97 9.06
CA MET A 435 1.89 15.50 8.07
C MET A 435 2.30 14.18 7.41
N ALA A 436 3.59 14.00 7.11
CA ALA A 436 4.13 12.78 6.51
C ALA A 436 4.05 11.60 7.48
N SER A 437 4.42 11.82 8.75
CA SER A 437 4.30 10.80 9.80
C SER A 437 2.87 10.33 9.96
N ALA A 438 1.90 11.25 9.92
CA ALA A 438 0.49 10.92 9.94
C ALA A 438 0.06 10.12 8.70
N MET A 439 0.51 10.53 7.52
CA MET A 439 0.27 9.82 6.26
C MET A 439 0.80 8.39 6.29
N MET A 440 2.01 8.16 6.80
CA MET A 440 2.60 6.83 6.95
C MET A 440 1.85 5.99 7.97
N ALA A 441 1.53 6.55 9.14
CA ALA A 441 0.76 5.86 10.18
C ALA A 441 -0.60 5.39 9.67
N MET A 442 -1.30 6.21 8.87
CA MET A 442 -2.58 5.84 8.26
C MET A 442 -2.48 4.73 7.21
N ARG A 443 -1.36 4.66 6.47
CA ARG A 443 -1.14 3.61 5.47
C ARG A 443 -0.77 2.29 6.13
N LEU A 444 0.03 2.36 7.19
CA LEU A 444 0.50 1.22 7.97
C LEU A 444 -0.53 0.71 8.98
N ALA A 445 -1.60 1.47 9.23
CA ALA A 445 -2.57 1.23 10.30
C ALA A 445 -1.90 1.21 11.69
N LEU A 446 -0.98 2.14 11.93
CA LEU A 446 -0.36 2.31 13.24
C LEU A 446 -1.37 2.92 14.23
N PRO A 447 -1.69 2.22 15.33
CA PRO A 447 -2.63 2.73 16.32
C PRO A 447 -1.98 3.78 17.22
N GLY A 448 -2.77 4.75 17.69
CA GLY A 448 -2.31 5.79 18.61
C GLY A 448 -2.38 7.19 17.98
N SER A 449 -1.78 8.16 18.68
CA SER A 449 -1.65 9.54 18.22
C SER A 449 -0.24 9.78 17.70
N VAL A 450 -0.10 10.61 16.66
CA VAL A 450 1.15 11.34 16.46
C VAL A 450 1.23 12.35 17.59
N ASP A 451 2.12 12.10 18.54
CA ASP A 451 2.38 13.06 19.60
C ASP A 451 2.84 14.37 18.98
N GLY A 452 2.05 15.41 19.21
CA GLY A 452 2.29 16.71 18.62
C GLY A 452 3.53 17.37 19.21
N HIS A 453 4.37 17.95 18.36
CA HIS A 453 5.38 18.89 18.81
C HIS A 453 4.70 20.22 19.12
N ALA A 454 4.01 20.29 20.27
CA ALA A 454 3.28 21.48 20.72
C ALA A 454 4.12 22.78 20.69
N GLY A 455 5.46 22.66 20.68
CA GLY A 455 6.39 23.77 20.56
C GLY A 455 6.36 24.54 19.23
N TYR A 456 5.84 23.97 18.14
CA TYR A 456 5.88 24.62 16.81
C TYR A 456 4.54 25.17 16.31
N VAL A 457 3.47 24.99 17.07
CA VAL A 457 2.10 25.39 16.67
C VAL A 457 2.02 26.88 16.32
N ASP A 458 2.59 27.75 17.15
CA ASP A 458 2.60 29.20 16.90
C ASP A 458 3.33 29.56 15.60
N HIS A 459 4.41 28.82 15.28
CA HIS A 459 5.20 29.04 14.07
C HIS A 459 4.46 28.52 12.84
N TYR A 460 3.78 27.38 12.92
CA TYR A 460 2.91 26.90 11.85
C TYR A 460 1.83 27.93 11.51
N LEU A 461 1.16 28.49 12.53
CA LEU A 461 0.15 29.53 12.34
C LEU A 461 0.73 30.76 11.64
N GLN A 462 1.94 31.19 12.00
CA GLN A 462 2.61 32.31 11.34
C GLN A 462 2.87 32.01 9.85
N VAL A 463 3.49 30.87 9.55
CA VAL A 463 3.82 30.48 8.17
C VAL A 463 2.54 30.37 7.32
N LEU A 464 1.49 29.75 7.84
CA LEU A 464 0.22 29.58 7.13
C LEU A 464 -0.53 30.90 6.91
N ARG A 465 -0.49 31.83 7.87
CA ARG A 465 -1.07 33.18 7.71
C ARG A 465 -0.31 34.01 6.69
N ASN A 466 1.01 33.81 6.58
CA ASN A 466 1.85 34.53 5.63
C ASN A 466 1.70 34.01 4.19
N ASP A 467 1.41 32.72 3.99
CA ASP A 467 1.16 32.15 2.65
C ASP A 467 0.04 31.10 2.63
N LYS A 468 -1.11 31.51 2.06
CA LYS A 468 -2.29 30.67 1.80
C LYS A 468 -2.08 29.47 0.88
N LYS A 469 -0.91 29.33 0.25
CA LYS A 469 -0.55 28.17 -0.57
C LYS A 469 0.36 27.20 0.17
N GLU A 470 0.88 27.57 1.34
CA GLU A 470 1.86 26.75 2.04
C GLU A 470 1.28 25.40 2.43
N ILE A 471 0.05 25.33 2.92
CA ILE A 471 -0.55 24.05 3.32
C ILE A 471 -0.71 23.07 2.15
N PHE A 472 -0.90 23.57 0.92
CA PHE A 472 -0.97 22.73 -0.28
C PHE A 472 0.42 22.17 -0.63
N ARG A 473 1.47 23.00 -0.52
CA ARG A 473 2.86 22.55 -0.72
C ARG A 473 3.28 21.58 0.36
N ALA A 474 3.02 21.89 1.62
CA ALA A 474 3.31 21.02 2.75
C ALA A 474 2.61 19.66 2.60
N SER A 475 1.33 19.63 2.23
CA SER A 475 0.61 18.36 1.98
C SER A 475 1.20 17.55 0.83
N ARG A 476 1.59 18.21 -0.27
CA ARG A 476 2.23 17.55 -1.40
C ARG A 476 3.59 16.96 -1.01
N ASP A 477 4.40 17.75 -0.32
CA ASP A 477 5.75 17.35 0.09
C ASP A 477 5.68 16.23 1.14
N ALA A 478 4.73 16.31 2.08
CA ALA A 478 4.45 15.29 3.08
C ALA A 478 4.04 13.95 2.44
N GLU A 479 3.19 13.98 1.42
CA GLU A 479 2.85 12.76 0.68
C GLU A 479 4.07 12.19 -0.05
N ARG A 480 4.89 13.04 -0.67
CA ARG A 480 6.13 12.61 -1.32
C ARG A 480 7.09 11.95 -0.31
N MET A 481 7.21 12.51 0.89
CA MET A 481 7.99 11.95 2.00
C MET A 481 7.45 10.57 2.41
N ALA A 482 6.14 10.48 2.65
CA ALA A 482 5.51 9.23 3.06
C ALA A 482 5.68 8.14 1.99
N ARG A 483 5.45 8.46 0.72
CA ARG A 483 5.64 7.50 -0.39
C ARG A 483 7.09 7.06 -0.48
N TYR A 484 8.05 7.99 -0.42
CA TYR A 484 9.47 7.66 -0.49
C TYR A 484 9.88 6.66 0.61
N VAL A 485 9.48 6.90 1.86
CA VAL A 485 9.78 6.01 2.98
C VAL A 485 9.04 4.67 2.85
N LEU A 486 7.76 4.68 2.48
CA LEU A 486 6.97 3.44 2.35
C LEU A 486 7.47 2.57 1.18
N SER A 487 8.02 3.15 0.11
CA SER A 487 8.56 2.42 -1.05
C SER A 487 9.73 1.48 -0.73
N PHE A 488 10.35 1.60 0.45
CA PHE A 488 11.35 0.60 0.88
C PHE A 488 10.71 -0.76 1.20
N HIS A 489 9.39 -0.84 1.36
CA HIS A 489 8.65 -2.08 1.38
C HIS A 489 8.18 -2.47 -0.04
N PRO A 490 8.36 -3.73 -0.48
CA PRO A 490 8.06 -4.14 -1.85
C PRO A 490 6.59 -3.93 -2.26
N ASP A 491 5.65 -4.21 -1.36
CA ASP A 491 4.22 -4.14 -1.69
C ASP A 491 3.76 -2.69 -1.89
N PHE A 492 4.26 -1.76 -1.07
CA PHE A 492 3.97 -0.34 -1.26
C PHE A 492 4.61 0.20 -2.54
N ARG A 493 5.84 -0.23 -2.84
CA ARG A 493 6.51 0.13 -4.10
C ARG A 493 5.69 -0.32 -5.32
N GLU A 494 5.26 -1.58 -5.34
CA GLU A 494 4.42 -2.11 -6.43
C GLU A 494 3.08 -1.38 -6.53
N GLU A 495 2.42 -1.12 -5.40
CA GLU A 495 1.17 -0.34 -5.34
C GLU A 495 1.36 1.05 -5.96
N PHE A 496 2.41 1.77 -5.55
CA PHE A 496 2.70 3.11 -6.02
C PHE A 496 3.06 3.16 -7.50
N GLU A 497 3.83 2.19 -7.99
CA GLU A 497 4.13 2.05 -9.42
C GLU A 497 2.87 1.74 -10.23
N GLN A 498 2.00 0.86 -9.74
CA GLN A 498 0.75 0.53 -10.43
C GLN A 498 -0.20 1.72 -10.48
N GLU A 499 -0.31 2.46 -9.37
CA GLU A 499 -1.07 3.70 -9.32
C GLU A 499 -0.55 4.71 -10.35
N HIS A 500 0.78 4.87 -10.45
CA HIS A 500 1.41 5.74 -11.45
C HIS A 500 1.12 5.29 -12.88
N ARG A 501 1.26 3.98 -13.18
CA ARG A 501 0.91 3.41 -14.49
C ARG A 501 -0.54 3.70 -14.86
N ASN A 502 -1.47 3.54 -13.91
CA ASN A 502 -2.89 3.83 -14.15
C ASN A 502 -3.13 5.32 -14.44
N GLN A 503 -2.48 6.22 -13.69
CA GLN A 503 -2.55 7.66 -13.93
C GLN A 503 -2.00 8.03 -15.30
N MET A 504 -0.90 7.40 -15.71
CA MET A 504 -0.29 7.56 -17.02
C MET A 504 -1.25 7.18 -18.14
N THR A 505 -1.78 5.95 -18.08
CA THR A 505 -2.74 5.45 -19.07
C THR A 505 -3.96 6.36 -19.17
N ALA A 506 -4.47 6.85 -18.04
CA ALA A 506 -5.60 7.79 -18.03
C ALA A 506 -5.23 9.15 -18.63
N ALA A 507 -4.02 9.65 -18.39
CA ALA A 507 -3.55 10.92 -18.94
C ALA A 507 -3.38 10.82 -20.47
N VAL A 508 -2.77 9.74 -20.95
CA VAL A 508 -2.63 9.42 -22.38
C VAL A 508 -4.00 9.30 -23.05
N ALA A 509 -4.92 8.55 -22.45
CA ALA A 509 -6.29 8.43 -22.95
C ALA A 509 -7.02 9.80 -23.03
N ALA A 510 -6.70 10.72 -22.11
CA ALA A 510 -7.21 12.09 -22.11
C ALA A 510 -6.47 13.04 -23.08
N GLY A 511 -5.59 12.52 -23.94
CA GLY A 511 -4.87 13.28 -24.97
C GLY A 511 -3.57 13.93 -24.50
N ALA A 512 -2.95 13.45 -23.42
CA ALA A 512 -1.57 13.81 -23.10
C ALA A 512 -0.61 13.10 -24.08
N PRO A 513 0.48 13.76 -24.51
CA PRO A 513 1.47 13.14 -25.40
C PRO A 513 2.16 11.95 -24.73
N ASP A 514 2.31 10.85 -25.48
CA ASP A 514 2.90 9.56 -25.06
C ASP A 514 4.39 9.67 -24.66
N ASP A 515 5.03 10.76 -25.07
CA ASP A 515 6.49 10.96 -25.14
C ASP A 515 7.01 12.04 -24.18
N ILE A 516 6.17 12.62 -23.32
CA ILE A 516 6.54 13.64 -22.31
C ILE A 516 6.44 13.12 -20.87
N PHE A 517 6.14 11.84 -20.69
CA PHE A 517 5.85 11.32 -19.37
C PHE A 517 6.40 9.89 -19.28
N ASP A 518 7.67 9.81 -18.86
CA ASP A 518 8.35 8.56 -18.58
C ASP A 518 7.88 8.00 -17.23
N ALA A 519 7.75 6.69 -17.11
CA ALA A 519 7.52 6.02 -15.83
C ALA A 519 8.73 6.18 -14.88
N SER A 520 9.89 6.59 -15.39
CA SER A 520 11.02 7.07 -14.57
C SER A 520 10.94 8.55 -14.17
N ASP A 521 9.98 9.35 -14.69
CA ASP A 521 9.78 10.76 -14.30
C ASP A 521 9.08 10.93 -12.94
N PHE A 522 8.97 9.84 -12.18
CA PHE A 522 8.88 9.93 -10.72
C PHE A 522 10.25 10.11 -10.05
N ASP A 523 11.32 10.29 -10.81
CA ASP A 523 12.37 11.23 -10.42
C ASP A 523 11.82 12.65 -10.60
N PHE A 524 11.40 13.23 -9.46
CA PHE A 524 11.12 14.65 -9.36
C PHE A 524 12.41 15.42 -9.73
N GLU A 525 12.46 15.90 -10.97
CA GLU A 525 13.61 16.49 -11.68
C GLU A 525 14.62 15.46 -12.22
N PRO A 526 14.92 15.48 -13.54
CA PRO A 526 15.82 14.51 -14.18
C PRO A 526 17.32 14.73 -13.90
N ASP A 527 17.68 15.63 -12.97
CA ASP A 527 19.06 16.07 -12.75
C ASP A 527 19.63 15.73 -11.36
N LEU A 528 18.92 14.97 -10.51
CA LEU A 528 19.49 14.49 -9.25
C LEU A 528 20.14 13.11 -9.44
N GLU A 529 21.46 13.09 -9.61
CA GLU A 529 22.26 11.89 -9.37
C GLU A 529 22.11 11.50 -7.89
N LEU A 530 21.11 10.67 -7.58
CA LEU A 530 20.88 10.13 -6.24
C LEU A 530 22.03 9.18 -5.85
N GLU A 531 23.04 9.70 -5.17
CA GLU A 531 24.07 8.93 -4.48
C GLU A 531 23.52 8.44 -3.12
N GLY A 532 22.67 7.41 -3.12
CA GLY A 532 22.09 6.84 -1.90
C GLY A 532 21.35 5.51 -2.13
N PRO A 533 20.88 4.82 -1.06
CA PRO A 533 20.04 3.64 -1.21
C PRO A 533 18.77 4.02 -1.97
N ARG A 534 18.61 3.45 -3.17
CA ARG A 534 17.40 3.64 -3.98
C ARG A 534 16.28 2.77 -3.39
N PRO A 535 15.06 3.32 -3.18
CA PRO A 535 13.88 2.54 -2.84
C PRO A 535 13.57 1.44 -3.85
#